data_AF-A0A2Z5PQK8-F1
#
_entry.id   AF-A0A2Z5PQK8-F1
#
_cell.length_a   1.000
_cell.length_b   1.000
_cell.length_c   1.000
_cell.angle_alpha   90.00
_cell.angle_beta   90.00
_cell.angle_gamma   90.00
#
_symmetry.space_group_name_H-M   'P 1'
#
loop_
_entity.id
_entity.type
_entity.pdbx_description
1 polymer ?
#
loop_
_entity_poly.entity_id
_entity_poly.type
_entity_poly.pdbx_seq_one_letter_code
_entity_poly.pdbx_strand_id
1 'polypeptide(L)'
;MDFEFMLQLLFSGGLIVAFYNNYAQIRLQNEIKLTEINENRFSSILIYMDIVLYPDHIDHSSERDNPELGRIDKNNKDEIRTFYKMKIKVYKANIYLYCDDDIIYAIDIFLDNPTEDNYLNVAKLMKNNLWHKEKKYFKNKMKNFFKF
;
A
#
# COMPACT_ATOMS: atom_id res chain seq x y z
N MET A 1 -24.32 48.97 -6.81
CA MET A 1 -24.08 47.52 -6.87
C MET A 1 -25.43 46.88 -6.59
N ASP A 2 -26.05 46.31 -7.61
CA ASP A 2 -27.47 45.96 -7.55
C ASP A 2 -27.69 44.65 -6.80
N PHE A 3 -28.83 44.53 -6.13
CA PHE A 3 -29.19 43.37 -5.29
C PHE A 3 -29.13 42.05 -6.08
N GLU A 4 -29.51 42.07 -7.36
CA GLU A 4 -29.38 40.92 -8.26
C GLU A 4 -27.92 40.47 -8.48
N PHE A 5 -26.99 41.42 -8.56
CA PHE A 5 -25.57 41.12 -8.75
C PHE A 5 -24.97 40.45 -7.49
N MET A 6 -25.40 40.88 -6.30
CA MET A 6 -24.99 40.23 -5.03
C MET A 6 -25.57 38.81 -4.89
N LEU A 7 -26.81 38.58 -5.34
CA LEU A 7 -27.42 37.25 -5.37
C LEU A 7 -26.71 36.31 -6.35
N GLN A 8 -26.40 36.78 -7.56
CA GLN A 8 -25.64 36.00 -8.55
C GLN A 8 -24.24 35.62 -8.05
N LEU A 9 -23.55 36.51 -7.34
CA LEU A 9 -22.26 36.21 -6.69
C LEU A 9 -22.38 35.17 -5.58
N LEU A 10 -23.45 35.23 -4.77
CA LEU A 10 -23.71 34.23 -3.72
C LEU A 10 -24.01 32.84 -4.31
N PHE A 11 -24.85 32.76 -5.35
CA PHE A 11 -25.18 31.49 -6.00
C PHE A 11 -23.99 30.91 -6.78
N SER A 12 -23.26 31.73 -7.53
CA SER A 12 -22.07 31.27 -8.26
C SER A 12 -20.93 30.87 -7.31
N GLY A 13 -20.72 31.62 -6.22
CA GLY A 13 -19.77 31.26 -5.17
C GLY A 13 -20.13 29.94 -4.47
N GLY A 14 -21.41 29.74 -4.14
CA GLY A 14 -21.90 28.48 -3.55
C GLY A 14 -21.71 27.27 -4.46
N LEU A 15 -21.95 27.42 -5.77
CA LEU A 15 -21.74 26.34 -6.75
C LEU A 15 -20.26 25.97 -6.92
N ILE A 16 -19.37 26.97 -6.98
CA ILE A 16 -17.92 26.73 -7.10
C ILE A 16 -17.39 26.00 -5.87
N VAL A 17 -17.80 26.41 -4.66
CA VAL A 17 -17.41 25.77 -3.40
C VAL A 17 -17.95 24.34 -3.32
N ALA A 18 -19.21 24.11 -3.71
CA ALA A 18 -19.80 22.77 -3.72
C ALA A 18 -19.07 21.83 -4.70
N PHE A 19 -18.74 22.32 -5.90
CA PHE A 19 -17.98 21.55 -6.89
C PHE A 19 -16.57 21.21 -6.41
N TYR A 20 -15.87 22.18 -5.82
CA TYR A 20 -14.54 21.97 -5.25
C TYR A 20 -14.56 20.96 -4.09
N ASN A 21 -15.55 21.07 -3.19
CA ASN A 21 -15.71 20.15 -2.07
C ASN A 21 -16.02 18.72 -2.56
N ASN A 22 -16.88 18.57 -3.57
CA ASN A 22 -17.19 17.26 -4.16
C ASN A 22 -15.94 16.61 -4.78
N TYR A 23 -15.19 17.37 -5.58
CA TYR A 23 -13.95 16.89 -6.19
C TYR A 23 -12.90 16.50 -5.14
N ALA A 24 -12.71 17.33 -4.11
CA ALA A 24 -11.79 17.05 -3.00
C ALA A 24 -12.20 15.78 -2.23
N GLN A 25 -13.50 15.58 -1.98
CA GLN A 25 -14.01 14.38 -1.32
C GLN A 25 -13.80 13.12 -2.17
N ILE A 26 -14.11 13.15 -3.46
CA ILE A 26 -13.88 12.00 -4.36
C ILE A 26 -12.39 11.63 -4.38
N ARG A 27 -11.51 12.63 -4.45
CA ARG A 27 -10.07 12.41 -4.44
C ARG A 27 -9.61 11.77 -3.13
N LEU A 28 -10.06 12.29 -2.00
CA LEU A 28 -9.74 11.74 -0.68
C LEU A 28 -10.22 10.28 -0.56
N GLN A 29 -11.44 9.98 -1.00
CA GLN A 29 -11.97 8.62 -0.99
C GLN A 29 -11.14 7.67 -1.85
N ASN A 30 -10.67 8.12 -3.02
CA ASN A 30 -9.81 7.31 -3.87
C ASN A 30 -8.43 7.07 -3.24
N GLU A 31 -7.85 8.08 -2.58
CA GLU A 31 -6.59 7.96 -1.85
C GLU A 31 -6.71 6.98 -0.67
N ILE A 32 -7.80 7.03 0.10
CA ILE A 32 -8.10 6.08 1.18
C ILE A 32 -8.23 4.66 0.63
N LYS A 33 -9.05 4.46 -0.41
CA LYS A 33 -9.22 3.13 -1.03
C LYS A 33 -7.91 2.54 -1.54
N LEU A 34 -7.07 3.36 -2.18
CA LEU A 34 -5.75 2.93 -2.64
C LEU A 34 -4.84 2.55 -1.47
N THR A 35 -4.92 3.27 -0.36
CA THR A 35 -4.16 3.00 0.86
C THR A 35 -4.59 1.69 1.49
N GLU A 36 -5.90 1.45 1.63
CA GLU A 36 -6.46 0.19 2.14
C GLU A 36 -6.07 -1.02 1.25
N ILE A 37 -6.12 -0.86 -0.07
CA ILE A 37 -5.69 -1.91 -1.00
C ILE A 37 -4.20 -2.22 -0.82
N ASN A 38 -3.36 -1.20 -0.69
CA ASN A 38 -1.92 -1.38 -0.49
C ASN A 38 -1.61 -2.00 0.87
N GLU A 39 -2.29 -1.57 1.93
CA GLU A 39 -2.13 -2.11 3.28
C GLU A 39 -2.45 -3.61 3.32
N ASN A 40 -3.56 -4.02 2.72
CA ASN A 40 -3.92 -5.43 2.65
C ASN A 40 -2.88 -6.26 1.89
N ARG A 41 -2.39 -5.75 0.75
CA ARG A 41 -1.34 -6.42 -0.04
C ARG A 41 -0.02 -6.53 0.72
N PHE A 42 0.39 -5.45 1.38
CA PHE A 42 1.60 -5.40 2.21
C PHE A 42 1.50 -6.35 3.39
N SER A 43 0.36 -6.38 4.08
CA SER A 43 0.09 -7.30 5.18
C SER A 43 0.27 -8.76 4.75
N SER A 44 -0.32 -9.17 3.62
CA SER A 44 -0.13 -10.52 3.09
C SER A 44 1.34 -10.85 2.80
N ILE A 45 2.07 -9.93 2.15
CA ILE A 45 3.50 -10.14 1.84
C ILE A 45 4.30 -10.29 3.14
N LEU A 46 4.06 -9.45 4.14
CA LEU A 46 4.77 -9.51 5.42
C LEU A 46 4.50 -10.82 6.16
N ILE A 47 3.25 -11.31 6.17
CA ILE A 47 2.91 -12.62 6.74
C ILE A 47 3.68 -13.73 6.01
N TYR A 48 3.78 -13.68 4.68
CA TYR A 48 4.52 -14.69 3.93
C TYR A 48 6.02 -14.63 4.20
N MET A 49 6.57 -13.43 4.34
CA MET A 49 7.98 -13.23 4.69
C MET A 49 8.28 -13.76 6.11
N ASP A 50 7.39 -13.50 7.06
CA ASP A 50 7.50 -14.04 8.42
C ASP A 50 7.51 -15.57 8.42
N ILE A 51 6.61 -16.20 7.66
CA ILE A 51 6.60 -17.66 7.51
C ILE A 51 7.87 -18.20 6.81
N VAL A 52 8.46 -17.46 5.86
CA VAL A 52 9.74 -17.85 5.25
C VAL A 52 10.88 -17.84 6.28
N LEU A 53 10.90 -16.88 7.19
CA LEU A 53 11.87 -16.84 8.30
C LEU A 53 11.59 -17.97 9.29
N TYR A 54 10.32 -18.12 9.67
CA TYR A 54 9.84 -18.98 10.73
C TYR A 54 8.66 -19.84 10.23
N PRO A 55 8.94 -20.99 9.58
CA PRO A 55 7.91 -21.87 9.02
C PRO A 55 6.82 -22.29 10.02
N ASP A 56 7.18 -22.37 11.30
CA ASP A 56 6.28 -22.77 12.38
C ASP A 56 5.19 -21.70 12.66
N HIS A 57 5.36 -20.46 12.20
CA HIS A 57 4.38 -19.38 12.39
C HIS A 57 3.12 -19.53 11.53
N ILE A 58 3.07 -20.48 10.58
CA ILE A 58 1.87 -20.77 9.78
C ILE A 58 0.64 -20.94 10.69
N ASP A 59 0.79 -21.69 11.78
CA ASP A 59 -0.30 -22.04 12.70
C ASP A 59 -0.89 -20.84 13.43
N HIS A 60 -0.14 -19.74 13.51
CA HIS A 60 -0.53 -18.49 14.16
C HIS A 60 -0.88 -17.37 13.17
N SER A 61 -0.86 -17.69 11.88
CA SER A 61 -1.12 -16.74 10.80
C SER A 61 -2.49 -16.94 10.17
N SER A 62 -2.91 -15.99 9.33
CA SER A 62 -4.10 -16.14 8.47
C SER A 62 -3.97 -17.27 7.44
N GLU A 63 -2.77 -17.85 7.27
CA GLU A 63 -2.53 -18.90 6.28
C GLU A 63 -2.76 -20.31 6.83
N ARG A 64 -3.04 -20.48 8.14
CA ARG A 64 -3.25 -21.79 8.76
C ARG A 64 -4.21 -22.70 7.96
N ASP A 65 -5.31 -22.12 7.50
CA ASP A 65 -6.39 -22.81 6.79
C ASP A 65 -6.29 -22.66 5.26
N ASN A 66 -5.12 -22.26 4.73
CA ASN A 66 -4.95 -22.07 3.30
C ASN A 66 -5.12 -23.42 2.56
N PRO A 67 -6.08 -23.56 1.64
CA PRO A 67 -6.35 -24.82 0.95
C PRO A 67 -5.18 -25.30 0.09
N GLU A 68 -4.32 -24.40 -0.35
CA GLU A 68 -3.12 -24.74 -1.12
C GLU A 68 -2.04 -25.40 -0.25
N LEU A 69 -2.06 -25.20 1.07
CA LEU A 69 -1.16 -25.90 2.00
C LEU A 69 -1.45 -27.40 2.10
N GLY A 70 -2.63 -27.85 1.68
CA GLY A 70 -2.93 -29.28 1.58
C GLY A 70 -2.13 -30.01 0.50
N ARG A 71 -1.38 -29.27 -0.33
CA ARG A 71 -0.56 -29.79 -1.44
C ARG A 71 0.92 -29.93 -1.11
N ILE A 72 1.34 -29.54 0.10
CA ILE A 72 2.75 -29.56 0.53
C ILE A 72 2.90 -30.35 1.83
N ASP A 73 4.09 -30.91 2.08
CA ASP A 73 4.39 -31.50 3.38
C ASP A 73 4.61 -30.40 4.43
N LYS A 74 3.65 -30.27 5.36
CA LYS A 74 3.70 -29.29 6.46
C LYS A 74 4.81 -29.57 7.48
N ASN A 75 5.37 -30.79 7.51
CA ASN A 75 6.51 -31.09 8.38
C ASN A 75 7.85 -30.69 7.73
N ASN A 76 7.84 -30.44 6.42
CA ASN A 76 9.02 -30.06 5.67
C ASN A 76 9.17 -28.54 5.62
N LYS A 77 10.02 -28.02 6.51
CA LYS A 77 10.30 -26.58 6.64
C LYS A 77 10.82 -25.96 5.33
N ASP A 78 11.59 -26.69 4.53
CA ASP A 78 12.15 -26.17 3.28
C ASP A 78 11.11 -26.11 2.16
N GLU A 79 10.16 -27.04 2.15
CA GLU A 79 9.02 -27.02 1.23
C GLU A 79 8.09 -25.85 1.54
N ILE A 80 7.80 -25.63 2.83
CA ILE A 80 7.07 -24.44 3.31
C ILE A 80 7.77 -23.15 2.84
N ARG A 81 9.07 -23.01 3.08
CA ARG A 81 9.83 -21.82 2.65
C ARG A 81 9.73 -21.62 1.15
N THR A 82 9.89 -22.67 0.37
CA THR A 82 9.82 -22.62 -1.10
C THR A 82 8.44 -22.17 -1.56
N PHE A 83 7.39 -22.73 -0.96
CA PHE A 83 6.01 -22.38 -1.24
C PHE A 83 5.71 -20.90 -0.97
N TYR A 84 6.08 -20.38 0.20
CA TYR A 84 5.83 -18.96 0.52
C TYR A 84 6.74 -18.00 -0.23
N LYS A 85 7.98 -18.38 -0.56
CA LYS A 85 8.81 -17.60 -1.51
C LYS A 85 8.13 -17.47 -2.87
N MET A 86 7.46 -18.51 -3.35
CA MET A 86 6.66 -18.43 -4.59
C MET A 86 5.48 -17.47 -4.43
N LYS A 87 4.74 -17.55 -3.32
CA LYS A 87 3.64 -16.61 -3.04
C LYS A 87 4.09 -15.15 -3.00
N ILE A 88 5.21 -14.87 -2.34
CA ILE A 88 5.80 -13.53 -2.31
C ILE A 88 6.10 -13.06 -3.73
N LYS A 89 6.68 -13.90 -4.60
CA LYS A 89 6.93 -13.52 -6.01
C LYS A 89 5.66 -13.16 -6.78
N VAL A 90 4.59 -13.95 -6.61
CA VAL A 90 3.29 -13.67 -7.24
C VAL A 90 2.68 -12.37 -6.70
N TYR A 91 2.70 -12.16 -5.39
CA TYR A 91 2.17 -10.95 -4.78
C TYR A 91 3.01 -9.71 -5.09
N LYS A 92 4.33 -9.86 -5.22
CA LYS A 92 5.26 -8.81 -5.65
C LYS A 92 4.89 -8.28 -7.03
N ALA A 93 4.55 -9.16 -7.98
CA ALA A 93 4.10 -8.76 -9.32
C ALA A 93 2.89 -7.82 -9.27
N ASN A 94 1.98 -8.03 -8.31
CA ASN A 94 0.77 -7.22 -8.17
C ASN A 94 1.03 -5.82 -7.59
N ILE A 95 2.09 -5.62 -6.80
CA ILE A 95 2.37 -4.33 -6.16
C ILE A 95 3.19 -3.37 -7.03
N TYR A 96 3.76 -3.85 -8.16
CA TYR A 96 4.41 -2.99 -9.17
C TYR A 96 3.51 -1.86 -9.68
N LEU A 97 2.19 -2.08 -9.71
CA LEU A 97 1.24 -1.08 -10.21
C LEU A 97 0.99 0.08 -9.23
N TYR A 98 1.36 -0.07 -7.95
CA TYR A 98 0.89 0.81 -6.88
C TYR A 98 2.00 1.36 -5.98
N CYS A 99 3.19 0.76 -6.04
CA CYS A 99 4.27 0.97 -5.08
C CYS A 99 5.54 1.50 -5.75
N ASP A 100 6.40 2.12 -4.94
CA ASP A 100 7.69 2.63 -5.42
C ASP A 100 8.68 1.47 -5.65
N ASP A 101 9.57 1.63 -6.62
CA ASP A 101 10.58 0.62 -7.01
C ASP A 101 11.46 0.17 -5.83
N ASP A 102 11.71 1.06 -4.86
CA ASP A 102 12.49 0.77 -3.66
C ASP A 102 11.90 -0.40 -2.84
N ILE A 103 10.56 -0.49 -2.77
CA ILE A 103 9.89 -1.60 -2.06
C ILE A 103 10.11 -2.90 -2.82
N ILE A 104 9.95 -2.86 -4.14
CA ILE A 104 10.11 -4.03 -5.00
C ILE A 104 11.53 -4.59 -4.86
N TYR A 105 12.52 -3.70 -4.95
CA TYR A 105 13.93 -4.04 -4.79
C TYR A 105 14.23 -4.64 -3.41
N ALA A 106 13.68 -4.06 -2.35
CA ALA A 106 13.85 -4.59 -0.99
C ALA A 106 13.23 -6.00 -0.82
N ILE A 107 12.09 -6.27 -1.46
CA ILE A 107 11.49 -7.61 -1.46
C ILE A 107 12.39 -8.60 -2.21
N ASP A 108 13.01 -8.20 -3.32
CA ASP A 108 13.97 -9.04 -4.03
C ASP A 108 15.18 -9.40 -3.19
N ILE A 109 15.76 -8.42 -2.47
CA ILE A 109 16.84 -8.68 -1.52
C ILE A 109 16.42 -9.69 -0.45
N PHE A 110 15.20 -9.59 0.08
CA PHE A 110 14.71 -10.56 1.05
C PHE A 110 14.53 -11.96 0.44
N LEU A 111 14.01 -12.06 -0.78
CA LEU A 111 13.80 -13.34 -1.45
C LEU A 111 15.12 -14.10 -1.66
N ASP A 112 16.17 -13.36 -2.01
CA ASP A 112 17.53 -13.87 -2.20
C ASP A 112 18.19 -14.23 -0.87
N ASN A 113 18.07 -13.37 0.14
CA ASN A 113 18.64 -13.59 1.48
C ASN A 113 17.61 -13.25 2.59
N PRO A 114 16.78 -14.21 3.00
CA PRO A 114 15.73 -13.98 3.98
C PRO A 114 16.32 -13.88 5.39
N THR A 115 16.51 -12.65 5.86
CA THR A 115 16.96 -12.32 7.22
C THR A 115 15.95 -11.39 7.89
N GLU A 116 15.97 -11.35 9.22
CA GLU A 116 15.13 -10.40 9.98
C GLU A 116 15.41 -8.94 9.60
N ASP A 117 16.67 -8.58 9.36
CA ASP A 117 17.04 -7.23 8.94
C ASP A 117 16.41 -6.85 7.60
N ASN A 118 16.42 -7.78 6.63
CA ASN A 118 15.82 -7.56 5.32
C ASN A 118 14.28 -7.49 5.43
N TYR A 119 13.69 -8.33 6.27
CA TYR A 119 12.26 -8.27 6.58
C TYR A 119 11.86 -6.92 7.18
N LEU A 120 12.57 -6.46 8.21
CA LEU A 120 12.33 -5.18 8.86
C LEU A 120 12.53 -4.00 7.91
N ASN A 121 13.51 -4.08 7.00
CA ASN A 121 13.72 -3.06 5.98
C ASN A 121 12.51 -2.94 5.05
N VAL A 122 11.98 -4.07 4.56
CA VAL A 122 10.77 -4.10 3.72
C VAL A 122 9.57 -3.51 4.47
N ALA A 123 9.35 -3.93 5.73
CA ALA A 123 8.27 -3.41 6.55
C ALA A 123 8.34 -1.89 6.76
N LYS A 124 9.56 -1.35 6.97
CA LYS A 124 9.78 0.10 7.09
C LYS A 124 9.44 0.85 5.80
N LEU A 125 9.85 0.32 4.64
CA LEU A 125 9.54 0.94 3.35
C LEU A 125 8.05 0.91 3.05
N MET A 126 7.37 -0.21 3.31
CA MET A 126 5.91 -0.34 3.18
C MET A 126 5.17 0.68 4.08
N LYS A 127 5.55 0.78 5.36
CA LYS A 127 5.02 1.79 6.28
C LYS A 127 5.20 3.20 5.73
N ASN A 128 6.39 3.52 5.21
CA ASN A 128 6.64 4.84 4.65
C ASN A 128 5.78 5.12 3.42
N ASN A 129 5.56 4.12 2.55
CA ASN A 129 4.71 4.28 1.38
C ASN A 129 3.24 4.53 1.73
N LEU A 130 2.70 3.85 2.74
CA LEU A 130 1.34 4.08 3.23
C LEU A 130 1.16 5.48 3.84
N TRP A 131 2.08 5.91 4.69
CA TRP A 131 1.85 7.10 5.54
C TRP A 131 2.55 8.39 5.08
N HIS A 132 3.51 8.32 4.14
CA HIS A 132 4.30 9.50 3.72
C HIS A 132 4.08 9.95 2.28
N LYS A 133 3.18 9.32 1.51
CA LYS A 133 2.84 9.77 0.14
C LYS A 133 2.24 11.18 0.12
N GLU A 134 1.41 11.53 1.11
CA GLU A 134 0.74 12.84 1.20
C GLU A 134 1.71 14.01 1.34
N LYS A 135 2.79 13.86 2.13
CA LYS A 135 3.76 14.95 2.36
C LYS A 135 4.53 15.33 1.09
N LYS A 136 4.79 14.37 0.20
CA LYS A 136 5.53 14.63 -1.07
C LYS A 136 4.65 15.37 -2.06
N TYR A 137 3.37 14.99 -2.16
CA TYR A 137 2.39 15.64 -3.04
C TYR A 137 2.05 17.07 -2.58
N PHE A 138 1.77 17.27 -1.30
CA PHE A 138 1.42 18.59 -0.78
C PHE A 138 2.59 19.58 -0.89
N LYS A 139 3.81 19.12 -0.58
CA LYS A 139 5.05 19.92 -0.69
C LYS A 139 5.35 20.31 -2.13
N ASN A 140 5.21 19.41 -3.11
CA ASN A 140 5.44 19.72 -4.52
C ASN A 140 4.33 20.61 -5.11
N LYS A 141 3.06 20.42 -4.71
CA LYS A 141 1.96 21.26 -5.17
C LYS A 141 2.10 22.70 -4.65
N MET A 142 2.45 22.89 -3.37
CA MET A 142 2.76 24.22 -2.81
C MET A 142 3.94 24.87 -3.54
N LYS A 143 5.02 24.13 -3.81
CA LYS A 143 6.20 24.66 -4.50
C LYS A 143 5.92 25.14 -5.94
N ASN A 144 4.94 24.54 -6.61
CA ASN A 144 4.50 24.95 -7.94
C ASN A 144 3.41 26.04 -7.91
N PHE A 145 2.65 26.15 -6.82
CA PHE A 145 1.66 27.21 -6.62
C PHE A 145 2.31 28.58 -6.35
N PHE A 146 3.44 28.61 -5.63
CA PHE A 146 4.21 29.84 -5.37
C PHE A 146 5.23 30.21 -6.47
N LYS A 147 5.16 29.54 -7.63
CA LYS A 147 6.02 29.82 -8.81
C LYS A 147 5.33 30.69 -9.86
N PHE A 148 4.15 31.22 -9.56
CA PHE A 148 3.44 32.21 -10.37
C PHE A 148 3.40 33.55 -9.63
#